data_AF-A0A968XN80-F1
#
_entry.id   AF-A0A968XN80-F1
#
_cell.length_a   1.000
_cell.length_b   1.000
_cell.length_c   1.000
_cell.angle_alpha   90.00
_cell.angle_beta   90.00
_cell.angle_gamma   90.00
#
_symmetry.space_group_name_H-M   'P 1'
#
loop_
_entity.id
_entity.type
_entity.pdbx_description
1 polymer ?
#
loop_
_entity_poly.entity_id
_entity_poly.type
_entity_poly.pdbx_seq_one_letter_code
_entity_poly.pdbx_strand_id
1 'polypeptide(L)'
;MTLAADLAFSTLDKLRERLNLTEVETIPLTSPMMPEPVGSVRIFSGEKLSKVVYIGMAVPFIKLDSHMVFAFTKTDSAIPHFTLDSVNNDTSYAFHLDLIPRVDLGANLEYIDAIYGDLSEKFEAARQIEGLSKAHLNPRQLAIMSPWMLVNRAEAEAFKQIGDSVDFYLNHWFSLV
;
A
#
# COMPACT_ATOMS: atom_id res chain seq x y z
N MET A 1 11.78 11.30 9.93
CA MET A 1 11.32 10.02 9.37
C MET A 1 11.81 9.94 7.94
N THR A 2 11.90 8.74 7.34
CA THR A 2 12.28 8.63 5.92
C THR A 2 11.07 8.97 5.03
N LEU A 3 11.28 9.23 3.74
CA LEU A 3 10.16 9.41 2.81
C LEU A 3 9.23 8.19 2.78
N ALA A 4 9.78 6.98 2.95
CA ALA A 4 8.99 5.75 2.99
C ALA A 4 8.06 5.72 4.22
N ALA A 5 8.60 6.04 5.39
CA ALA A 5 7.84 6.15 6.63
C ALA A 5 6.75 7.23 6.53
N ASP A 6 7.11 8.41 6.04
CA ASP A 6 6.18 9.56 5.92
C ASP A 6 5.00 9.24 4.99
N LEU A 7 5.26 8.56 3.86
CA LEU A 7 4.22 8.16 2.92
C LEU A 7 3.24 7.13 3.54
N ALA A 8 3.76 6.14 4.26
CA ALA A 8 2.93 5.14 4.91
C ALA A 8 2.11 5.73 6.06
N PHE A 9 2.73 6.57 6.91
CA PHE A 9 2.02 7.18 8.04
C PHE A 9 0.96 8.17 7.59
N SER A 10 1.24 9.03 6.61
CA SER A 10 0.23 9.94 6.07
C SER A 10 -0.95 9.19 5.45
N THR A 11 -0.70 8.07 4.75
CA THR A 11 -1.74 7.19 4.21
C THR A 11 -2.55 6.54 5.33
N LEU A 12 -1.89 6.01 6.35
CA LEU A 12 -2.54 5.39 7.51
C LEU A 12 -3.41 6.40 8.28
N ASP A 13 -2.92 7.62 8.49
CA ASP A 13 -3.67 8.65 9.19
C ASP A 13 -4.90 9.08 8.39
N LYS A 14 -4.80 9.23 7.06
CA LYS A 14 -5.97 9.45 6.19
C LYS A 14 -7.01 8.32 6.33
N LEU A 15 -6.58 7.06 6.34
CA LEU A 15 -7.48 5.91 6.57
C LEU A 15 -8.15 5.98 7.94
N ARG A 16 -7.38 6.26 9.00
CA ARG A 16 -7.88 6.32 10.38
C ARG A 16 -8.88 7.45 10.55
N GLU A 17 -8.56 8.64 10.08
CA GLU A 17 -9.41 9.82 10.20
C GLU A 17 -10.69 9.66 9.38
N ARG A 18 -10.56 9.28 8.10
CA ARG A 18 -11.71 9.19 7.19
C ARG A 18 -12.71 8.11 7.59
N LEU A 19 -12.22 6.99 8.15
CA LEU A 19 -13.05 5.83 8.50
C LEU A 19 -13.27 5.68 10.00
N ASN A 20 -12.85 6.67 10.80
CA ASN A 20 -12.95 6.67 12.25
C ASN A 20 -12.40 5.37 12.90
N LEU A 21 -11.20 4.98 12.47
CA LEU A 21 -10.59 3.73 12.92
C LEU A 21 -9.89 3.93 14.28
N THR A 22 -10.04 2.93 15.14
CA THR A 22 -9.37 2.87 16.45
C THR A 22 -8.28 1.83 16.43
N GLU A 23 -7.13 2.13 17.02
CA GLU A 23 -6.08 1.12 17.22
C GLU A 23 -6.52 0.16 18.31
N VAL A 24 -6.54 -1.13 18.00
CA VAL A 24 -7.01 -2.19 18.91
C VAL A 24 -5.88 -3.09 19.39
N GLU A 25 -4.76 -3.14 18.67
CA GLU A 25 -3.62 -3.98 19.02
C GLU A 25 -2.32 -3.42 18.45
N THR A 26 -1.25 -3.49 19.23
CA THR A 26 0.13 -3.21 18.78
C THR A 26 1.06 -4.33 19.23
N ILE A 27 1.74 -4.94 18.27
CA ILE A 27 2.64 -6.09 18.46
C ILE A 27 4.06 -5.65 18.10
N PRO A 28 5.04 -5.68 19.03
CA PRO A 28 6.41 -5.32 18.71
C PRO A 28 7.06 -6.36 17.79
N LEU A 29 7.79 -5.89 16.78
CA LEU A 29 8.66 -6.74 15.96
C LEU A 29 10.04 -6.78 16.60
N THR A 30 10.55 -7.98 16.86
CA THR A 30 11.83 -8.17 17.55
C THR A 30 12.85 -8.85 16.65
N SER A 31 14.13 -8.61 16.92
CA SER A 31 15.25 -9.27 16.23
C SER A 31 16.17 -9.88 17.29
N PRO A 32 16.64 -11.13 17.13
CA PRO A 32 17.67 -11.69 18.01
C PRO A 32 18.97 -10.87 18.05
N MET A 33 19.18 -10.01 17.05
CA MET A 33 20.37 -9.18 16.90
C MET A 33 20.27 -7.82 17.60
N MET A 34 19.09 -7.40 18.08
CA MET A 34 18.88 -6.11 18.73
C MET A 34 18.05 -6.26 20.02
N PRO A 35 18.42 -5.57 21.12
CA PRO A 35 17.68 -5.67 22.37
C PRO A 35 16.31 -4.97 22.32
N GLU A 36 16.20 -3.89 21.54
CA GLU A 36 14.96 -3.13 21.36
C GLU A 36 14.15 -3.63 20.15
N PRO A 37 12.82 -3.47 20.15
CA PRO A 37 11.99 -3.73 18.99
C PRO A 37 12.48 -2.97 17.76
N VAL A 38 12.49 -3.65 16.61
CA VAL A 38 12.89 -3.07 15.32
C VAL A 38 11.73 -2.42 14.59
N GLY A 39 10.52 -2.48 15.17
CA GLY A 39 9.29 -2.08 14.52
C GLY A 39 8.06 -2.57 15.25
N SER A 40 6.91 -2.47 14.60
CA SER A 40 5.64 -2.97 15.13
C SER A 40 4.64 -3.32 14.04
N VAL A 41 3.72 -4.22 14.39
CA VAL A 41 2.43 -4.40 13.73
C VAL A 41 1.41 -3.63 14.53
N ARG A 42 0.60 -2.79 13.87
CA ARG A 42 -0.51 -2.05 14.48
C ARG A 42 -1.79 -2.44 13.77
N ILE A 43 -2.82 -2.81 14.52
CA ILE A 43 -4.10 -3.24 13.98
C ILE A 43 -5.16 -2.21 14.38
N PHE A 44 -5.93 -1.77 13.39
CA PHE A 44 -7.01 -0.82 13.54
C PHE A 44 -8.33 -1.43 13.13
N SER A 45 -9.39 -1.08 13.85
CA SER A 45 -10.75 -1.55 13.61
C SER A 45 -11.74 -0.39 13.52
N GLY A 46 -12.81 -0.61 12.78
CA GLY A 46 -13.92 0.33 12.57
C GLY A 46 -15.08 -0.37 11.88
N GLU A 47 -16.21 0.32 11.69
CA GLU A 47 -17.45 -0.34 11.23
C GLU A 47 -17.46 -0.71 9.74
N LYS A 48 -16.76 0.06 8.91
CA LYS A 48 -16.81 -0.07 7.44
C LYS A 48 -15.92 -1.19 6.88
N LEU A 49 -14.87 -1.55 7.60
CA LEU A 49 -13.83 -2.49 7.17
C LEU A 49 -13.78 -3.72 8.07
N SER A 50 -13.08 -4.76 7.63
CA SER A 50 -12.71 -5.86 8.53
C SER A 50 -11.61 -5.42 9.50
N LYS A 51 -10.54 -4.81 8.97
CA LYS A 51 -9.44 -4.21 9.74
C LYS A 51 -8.50 -3.42 8.81
N VAL A 52 -7.71 -2.53 9.38
CA VAL A 52 -6.50 -1.99 8.75
C VAL A 52 -5.29 -2.48 9.53
N VAL A 53 -4.27 -2.95 8.83
CA VAL A 53 -3.01 -3.40 9.43
C VAL A 53 -1.89 -2.52 8.91
N TYR A 54 -1.13 -1.95 9.84
CA TYR A 54 0.16 -1.34 9.55
C TYR A 54 1.27 -2.27 10.03
N ILE A 55 2.31 -2.44 9.22
CA ILE A 55 3.53 -3.15 9.61
C ILE A 55 4.69 -2.24 9.25
N GLY A 56 5.50 -1.86 10.23
CA GLY A 56 6.67 -1.02 10.04
C GLY A 56 7.88 -1.60 10.72
N MET A 57 9.05 -1.58 10.06
CA MET A 57 10.32 -1.89 10.69
C MET A 57 11.46 -1.03 10.14
N ALA A 58 12.38 -0.65 11.02
CA ALA A 58 13.62 0.03 10.70
C ALA A 58 14.78 -0.80 11.24
N VAL A 59 15.67 -1.25 10.35
CA VAL A 59 16.80 -2.11 10.66
C VAL A 59 18.08 -1.47 10.09
N PRO A 60 18.74 -0.56 10.83
CA PRO A 60 19.83 0.27 10.29
C PRO A 60 21.01 -0.54 9.74
N PHE A 61 21.35 -1.68 10.34
CA PHE A 61 22.53 -2.45 9.94
C PHE A 61 22.40 -3.12 8.56
N ILE A 62 21.18 -3.41 8.10
CA ILE A 62 20.89 -3.82 6.71
C ILE A 62 20.33 -2.67 5.87
N LYS A 63 20.38 -1.44 6.40
CA LYS A 63 19.90 -0.23 5.74
C LYS A 63 18.44 -0.31 5.29
N LEU A 64 17.60 -1.04 6.03
CA LEU A 64 16.20 -1.26 5.67
C LEU A 64 15.28 -0.37 6.51
N ASP A 65 14.38 0.32 5.85
CA ASP A 65 13.23 0.98 6.48
C ASP A 65 11.99 0.66 5.65
N SER A 66 11.09 -0.15 6.18
CA SER A 66 10.01 -0.81 5.44
C SER A 66 8.69 -0.61 6.14
N HIS A 67 7.69 -0.12 5.41
CA HIS A 67 6.36 0.17 5.91
C HIS A 67 5.30 -0.37 4.96
N MET A 68 4.26 -0.96 5.51
CA MET A 68 3.13 -1.52 4.80
C MET A 68 1.86 -1.08 5.50
N VAL A 69 0.88 -0.66 4.72
CA VAL A 69 -0.49 -0.38 5.14
C VAL A 69 -1.41 -1.26 4.30
N PHE A 70 -2.24 -2.06 4.94
CA PHE A 70 -3.19 -2.95 4.28
C PHE A 70 -4.58 -2.78 4.88
N ALA A 71 -5.55 -2.36 4.07
CA ALA A 71 -6.94 -2.20 4.47
C ALA A 71 -7.81 -3.32 3.91
N PHE A 72 -8.29 -4.19 4.81
CA PHE A 72 -9.12 -5.33 4.48
C PHE A 72 -10.60 -4.92 4.49
N THR A 73 -11.24 -4.98 3.32
CA THR A 73 -12.70 -4.87 3.17
C THR A 73 -13.41 -6.09 3.75
N LYS A 74 -14.72 -5.97 4.04
CA LYS A 74 -15.50 -7.06 4.67
C LYS A 74 -15.55 -8.31 3.79
N THR A 75 -15.75 -9.47 4.41
CA THR A 75 -15.76 -10.77 3.72
C THR A 75 -16.90 -10.90 2.71
N ASP A 76 -18.02 -10.25 2.97
CA ASP A 76 -19.23 -10.18 2.13
C ASP A 76 -19.23 -9.02 1.13
N SER A 77 -18.13 -8.25 1.05
CA SER A 77 -17.98 -7.13 0.13
C SER A 77 -17.12 -7.51 -1.08
N ALA A 78 -17.54 -7.03 -2.26
CA ALA A 78 -16.76 -7.11 -3.48
C ALA A 78 -15.71 -5.98 -3.60
N ILE A 79 -15.75 -4.95 -2.75
CA ILE A 79 -14.82 -3.82 -2.84
C ILE A 79 -13.37 -4.33 -2.65
N PRO A 80 -12.42 -3.95 -3.53
CA PRO A 80 -11.03 -4.39 -3.43
C PRO A 80 -10.39 -4.04 -2.09
N HIS A 81 -9.35 -4.77 -1.70
CA HIS A 81 -8.50 -4.34 -0.59
C HIS A 81 -7.58 -3.22 -1.04
N PHE A 82 -7.32 -2.23 -0.18
CA PHE A 82 -6.30 -1.21 -0.45
C PHE A 82 -4.99 -1.63 0.20
N THR A 83 -3.88 -1.48 -0.53
CA THR A 83 -2.55 -1.72 0.04
C THR A 83 -1.54 -0.71 -0.47
N LEU A 84 -0.64 -0.31 0.44
CA LEU A 84 0.51 0.51 0.16
C LEU A 84 1.72 -0.04 0.91
N ASP A 85 2.76 -0.39 0.19
CA ASP A 85 4.08 -0.70 0.74
C ASP A 85 5.06 0.37 0.30
N SER A 86 5.90 0.84 1.21
CA SER A 86 6.99 1.78 0.96
C SER A 86 8.26 1.34 1.67
N VAL A 87 9.35 1.31 0.94
CA VAL A 87 10.64 0.83 1.43
C VAL A 87 11.73 1.83 1.05
N ASN A 88 12.59 2.16 2.00
CA ASN A 88 13.86 2.83 1.78
C ASN A 88 15.00 1.84 2.07
N ASN A 89 15.97 1.74 1.15
CA ASN A 89 17.16 0.90 1.31
C ASN A 89 18.48 1.71 1.27
N ASP A 90 18.46 2.94 1.78
CA ASP A 90 19.54 3.96 1.79
C ASP A 90 19.77 4.60 0.41
N THR A 91 20.02 3.81 -0.61
CA THR A 91 20.35 4.32 -1.95
C THR A 91 19.15 4.44 -2.90
N SER A 92 18.03 3.79 -2.58
CA SER A 92 16.86 3.77 -3.44
C SER A 92 15.58 3.51 -2.64
N TYR A 93 14.45 3.70 -3.31
CA TYR A 93 13.14 3.39 -2.76
C TYR A 93 12.49 2.25 -3.55
N ALA A 94 11.54 1.59 -2.90
CA ALA A 94 10.60 0.71 -3.58
C ALA A 94 9.21 0.96 -3.02
N PHE A 95 8.19 0.76 -3.86
CA PHE A 95 6.82 0.80 -3.41
C PHE A 95 5.93 -0.18 -4.17
N HIS A 96 4.81 -0.46 -3.54
CA HIS A 96 3.69 -1.20 -4.11
C HIS A 96 2.42 -0.47 -3.71
N LEU A 97 1.59 -0.09 -4.68
CA LEU A 97 0.29 0.54 -4.49
C LEU A 97 -0.71 -0.23 -5.32
N ASP A 98 -1.75 -0.76 -4.69
CA ASP A 98 -2.75 -1.58 -5.39
C ASP A 98 -4.14 -1.54 -4.73
N LEU A 99 -5.14 -1.77 -5.56
CA LEU A 99 -6.48 -2.18 -5.16
C LEU A 99 -6.65 -3.68 -5.49
N ILE A 100 -6.31 -4.55 -4.54
CA ILE A 100 -6.30 -6.00 -4.76
C ILE A 100 -7.73 -6.50 -4.98
N PRO A 101 -8.01 -7.20 -6.10
CA PRO A 101 -9.36 -7.62 -6.46
C PRO A 101 -9.94 -8.65 -5.49
N ARG A 102 -11.27 -8.61 -5.31
CA ARG A 102 -12.03 -9.60 -4.52
C ARG A 102 -12.74 -10.65 -5.38
N VAL A 103 -12.64 -10.53 -6.70
CA VAL A 103 -13.27 -11.41 -7.68
C VAL A 103 -12.26 -11.79 -8.76
N ASP A 104 -12.55 -12.87 -9.50
CA ASP A 104 -11.80 -13.20 -10.71
C ASP A 104 -12.08 -12.16 -11.80
N LEU A 105 -11.05 -11.43 -12.23
CA LEU A 105 -11.21 -10.32 -13.18
C LEU A 105 -11.64 -10.82 -14.57
N GLY A 106 -11.11 -11.95 -15.04
CA GLY A 106 -11.45 -12.49 -16.36
C GLY A 106 -12.92 -12.90 -16.49
N ALA A 107 -13.56 -13.24 -15.37
CA ALA A 107 -14.98 -13.58 -15.31
C ALA A 107 -15.91 -12.39 -15.02
N ASN A 108 -15.40 -11.21 -14.64
CA ASN A 108 -16.20 -10.10 -14.12
C ASN A 108 -15.82 -8.75 -14.78
N LEU A 109 -16.17 -8.58 -16.05
CA LEU A 109 -15.82 -7.36 -16.80
C LEU A 109 -16.47 -6.09 -16.24
N GLU A 110 -17.75 -6.14 -15.84
CA GLU A 110 -18.44 -5.00 -15.24
C GLU A 110 -17.77 -4.54 -13.93
N TYR A 111 -17.20 -5.48 -13.18
CA TYR A 111 -16.39 -5.17 -11.99
C TYR A 111 -15.09 -4.46 -12.38
N ILE A 112 -14.43 -4.89 -13.45
CA ILE A 112 -13.21 -4.22 -13.93
C ILE A 112 -13.51 -2.75 -14.22
N ASP A 113 -14.55 -2.48 -14.99
CA ASP A 113 -14.90 -1.12 -15.40
C ASP A 113 -15.27 -0.26 -14.18
N ALA A 114 -16.09 -0.80 -13.27
CA ALA A 114 -16.53 -0.07 -12.08
C ALA A 114 -15.40 0.22 -11.07
N ILE A 115 -14.41 -0.66 -10.96
CA ILE A 115 -13.35 -0.54 -9.95
C ILE A 115 -12.09 0.12 -10.50
N TYR A 116 -11.71 -0.18 -11.75
CA TYR A 116 -10.41 0.21 -12.29
C TYR A 116 -10.50 1.17 -13.48
N GLY A 117 -11.68 1.36 -14.07
CA GLY A 117 -11.88 2.27 -15.21
C GLY A 117 -11.27 3.65 -14.94
N ASP A 118 -11.69 4.28 -13.84
CA ASP A 118 -11.25 5.63 -13.43
C ASP A 118 -9.78 5.67 -12.97
N LEU A 119 -9.16 4.53 -12.67
CA LEU A 119 -7.73 4.47 -12.32
C LEU A 119 -6.80 4.51 -13.53
N SER A 120 -7.30 4.18 -14.72
CA SER A 120 -6.47 3.89 -15.89
C SER A 120 -5.60 5.08 -16.32
N GLU A 121 -6.16 6.29 -16.34
CA GLU A 121 -5.40 7.48 -16.73
C GLU A 121 -4.27 7.77 -15.72
N LYS A 122 -4.59 7.76 -14.43
CA LYS A 122 -3.59 7.98 -13.37
C LYS A 122 -2.53 6.89 -13.35
N PHE A 123 -2.94 5.64 -13.54
CA PHE A 123 -2.05 4.49 -13.63
C PHE A 123 -1.02 4.65 -14.76
N GLU A 124 -1.48 4.94 -15.98
CA GLU A 124 -0.59 5.09 -17.12
C GLU A 124 0.32 6.32 -16.97
N ALA A 125 -0.19 7.44 -16.45
CA ALA A 125 0.61 8.62 -16.16
C ALA A 125 1.72 8.33 -15.13
N ALA A 126 1.39 7.63 -14.05
CA ALA A 126 2.37 7.27 -13.00
C ALA A 126 3.51 6.40 -13.55
N ARG A 127 3.21 5.53 -14.53
CA ARG A 127 4.23 4.67 -15.16
C ARG A 127 5.22 5.42 -16.06
N GLN A 128 4.93 6.68 -16.39
CA GLN A 128 5.82 7.54 -17.17
C GLN A 128 6.68 8.45 -16.28
N ILE A 129 6.56 8.39 -14.95
CA ILE A 129 7.40 9.18 -14.05
C ILE A 129 8.86 8.75 -14.22
N GLU A 130 9.71 9.71 -14.60
CA GLU A 130 11.15 9.50 -14.72
C GLU A 130 11.76 9.12 -13.37
N GLY A 131 12.70 8.16 -13.37
CA GLY A 131 13.29 7.62 -12.14
C GLY A 131 12.49 6.47 -11.50
N LEU A 132 11.35 6.07 -12.11
CA LEU A 132 10.69 4.80 -11.78
C LEU A 132 11.18 3.66 -12.68
N SER A 133 11.40 2.50 -12.09
CA SER A 133 11.66 1.25 -12.82
C SER A 133 10.83 0.12 -12.27
N LYS A 134 10.35 -0.79 -13.13
CA LYS A 134 9.45 -1.88 -12.71
C LYS A 134 10.16 -2.84 -11.76
N ALA A 135 9.49 -3.22 -10.68
CA ALA A 135 9.97 -4.30 -9.83
C ALA A 135 9.76 -5.67 -10.52
N HIS A 136 10.60 -6.64 -10.15
CA HIS A 136 10.42 -8.02 -10.61
C HIS A 136 9.34 -8.72 -9.78
N LEU A 137 8.34 -9.28 -10.47
CA LEU A 137 7.26 -10.06 -9.87
C LEU A 137 7.17 -11.44 -10.52
N ASN A 138 6.90 -12.45 -9.71
CA ASN A 138 6.67 -13.80 -10.20
C ASN A 138 5.22 -13.97 -10.70
N PRO A 139 4.91 -15.03 -11.47
CA PRO A 139 3.56 -15.25 -11.99
C PRO A 139 2.48 -15.36 -10.93
N ARG A 140 2.79 -15.90 -9.74
CA ARG A 140 1.83 -16.01 -8.64
C ARG A 140 1.45 -14.65 -8.08
N GLN A 141 2.40 -13.72 -7.97
CA GLN A 141 2.13 -12.34 -7.55
C GLN A 141 1.25 -11.63 -8.58
N LEU A 142 1.59 -11.76 -9.87
CA LEU A 142 0.81 -11.18 -10.98
C LEU A 142 -0.62 -11.71 -11.07
N ALA A 143 -0.88 -12.94 -10.60
CA ALA A 143 -2.21 -13.54 -10.61
C ALA A 143 -3.12 -13.06 -9.45
N ILE A 144 -2.55 -12.48 -8.40
CA ILE A 144 -3.28 -12.05 -7.20
C ILE A 144 -3.46 -10.53 -7.18
N MET A 145 -2.45 -9.79 -7.64
CA MET A 145 -2.47 -8.33 -7.68
C MET A 145 -3.29 -7.83 -8.88
N SER A 146 -3.79 -6.60 -8.81
CA SER A 146 -4.53 -6.03 -9.93
C SER A 146 -3.60 -5.69 -11.10
N PRO A 147 -4.09 -5.70 -12.35
CA PRO A 147 -3.36 -5.18 -13.50
C PRO A 147 -3.02 -3.68 -13.41
N TRP A 148 -3.69 -2.94 -12.51
CA TRP A 148 -3.48 -1.51 -12.24
C TRP A 148 -2.53 -1.27 -11.06
N MET A 149 -1.87 -2.30 -10.52
CA MET A 149 -0.89 -2.10 -9.45
C MET A 149 0.30 -1.25 -9.94
N LEU A 150 0.74 -0.31 -9.11
CA LEU A 150 2.01 0.36 -9.29
C LEU A 150 3.04 -0.30 -8.39
N VAL A 151 4.06 -0.92 -8.99
CA VAL A 151 5.05 -1.71 -8.28
C VAL A 151 6.44 -1.47 -8.88
N ASN A 152 7.19 -0.60 -8.21
CA ASN A 152 8.36 0.03 -8.80
C ASN A 152 9.48 0.20 -7.78
N ARG A 153 10.72 0.18 -8.30
CA ARG A 153 11.84 0.85 -7.67
C ARG A 153 11.80 2.32 -8.07
N ALA A 154 12.26 3.20 -7.19
CA ALA A 154 12.21 4.63 -7.39
C ALA A 154 13.49 5.31 -6.88
N GLU A 155 13.95 6.30 -7.62
CA GLU A 155 14.84 7.33 -7.10
C GLU A 155 14.09 8.25 -6.13
N ALA A 156 14.81 9.01 -5.30
CA ALA A 156 14.20 9.83 -4.25
C ALA A 156 13.19 10.87 -4.77
N GLU A 157 13.53 11.57 -5.87
CA GLU A 157 12.64 12.58 -6.45
C GLU A 157 11.44 11.95 -7.16
N ALA A 158 11.62 10.79 -7.80
CA ALA A 158 10.52 10.03 -8.38
C ALA A 158 9.58 9.50 -7.30
N PHE A 159 10.12 9.02 -6.17
CA PHE A 159 9.34 8.52 -5.04
C PHE A 159 8.47 9.61 -4.41
N LYS A 160 8.93 10.87 -4.32
CA LYS A 160 8.07 11.97 -3.83
C LYS A 160 6.84 12.18 -4.70
N GLN A 161 6.99 12.05 -6.02
CA GLN A 161 5.90 12.24 -6.98
C GLN A 161 4.82 11.17 -6.88
N ILE A 162 5.12 9.99 -6.33
CA ILE A 162 4.11 8.93 -6.20
C ILE A 162 3.03 9.25 -5.17
N GLY A 163 3.26 10.22 -4.28
CA GLY A 163 2.25 10.69 -3.32
C GLY A 163 0.93 11.07 -4.01
N ASP A 164 0.99 11.72 -5.17
CA ASP A 164 -0.21 12.08 -5.94
C ASP A 164 -0.96 10.85 -6.46
N SER A 165 -0.25 9.77 -6.77
CA SER A 165 -0.86 8.49 -7.19
C SER A 165 -1.47 7.76 -6.02
N VAL A 166 -0.78 7.72 -4.87
CA VAL A 166 -1.32 7.16 -3.63
C VAL A 166 -2.61 7.86 -3.24
N ASP A 167 -2.61 9.19 -3.25
CA ASP A 167 -3.79 9.98 -2.89
C ASP A 167 -4.95 9.76 -3.85
N PHE A 168 -4.67 9.65 -5.15
CA PHE A 168 -5.70 9.34 -6.14
C PHE A 168 -6.32 7.95 -5.90
N TYR A 169 -5.49 6.92 -5.72
CA TYR A 169 -5.96 5.54 -5.49
C TYR A 169 -6.75 5.45 -4.18
N LEU A 170 -6.25 6.10 -3.12
CA LEU A 170 -6.90 6.11 -1.83
C LEU A 170 -8.25 6.84 -1.88
N ASN A 171 -8.33 7.99 -2.54
CA ASN A 171 -9.58 8.74 -2.70
C ASN A 171 -10.59 7.99 -3.56
N HIS A 172 -10.14 7.37 -4.65
CA HIS A 172 -10.97 6.47 -5.45
C HIS A 172 -11.51 5.33 -4.59
N TRP A 173 -10.64 4.67 -3.83
CA TRP A 173 -11.05 3.58 -2.94
C TRP A 173 -12.03 4.04 -1.85
N PHE A 174 -11.86 5.24 -1.28
CA PHE A 174 -12.83 5.82 -0.35
C PHE A 174 -14.20 6.09 -0.98
N SER A 175 -14.28 6.33 -2.30
CA SER A 175 -15.58 6.47 -2.98
C SER A 175 -16.34 5.15 -3.05
N LEU A 176 -15.63 4.02 -2.93
CA LEU A 176 -16.21 2.68 -2.98
C LEU A 176 -16.68 2.18 -1.59
N VAL A 177 -16.09 2.68 -0.50
CA VAL A 177 -16.25 2.24 0.92
C VAL A 177 -17.22 3.10 1.74
#